data_AF-A0A1N7N6T6-F1
#
_entry.id   AF-A0A1N7N6T6-F1
#
_cell.length_a   1.000
_cell.length_b   1.000
_cell.length_c   1.000
_cell.angle_alpha   90.00
_cell.angle_beta   90.00
_cell.angle_gamma   90.00
#
_symmetry.space_group_name_H-M   'P 1'
#
loop_
_entity.id
_entity.type
_entity.pdbx_description
1 polymer ?
#
loop_
_entity_poly.entity_id
_entity_poly.type
_entity_poly.pdbx_seq_one_letter_code
_entity_poly.pdbx_strand_id
1 'polypeptide(L)'
;MPSGRASRRARTSTFWPSTITPSPLASTAAGTLRLRSTDLAVEIEATVDASTTWARDFLAAHRAGLIRGLSPGFRVPQGGDKVERRGADLLRTVTAAQLFEVSAVTVPAYPAAQIEARGWQPVAALAQRLVTHHSNRWRL
;
A
#
# COMPACT_ATOMS: atom_id res chain seq x y z
N MET A 1 -20.80 33.12 33.64
CA MET A 1 -19.97 33.45 32.47
C MET A 1 -18.53 33.57 32.94
N PRO A 2 -17.66 32.62 32.58
CA PRO A 2 -16.71 32.89 31.50
C PRO A 2 -16.71 31.77 30.44
N SER A 3 -16.64 32.21 29.19
CA SER A 3 -16.66 31.41 27.98
C SER A 3 -15.26 30.86 27.66
N GLY A 4 -15.06 29.55 27.80
CA GLY A 4 -13.90 28.86 27.25
C GLY A 4 -14.17 28.45 25.80
N ARG A 5 -13.53 29.11 24.83
CA ARG A 5 -13.52 28.65 23.43
C ARG A 5 -12.71 27.35 23.36
N ALA A 6 -13.40 26.22 23.25
CA ALA A 6 -12.79 24.97 22.86
C ALA A 6 -12.28 25.10 21.41
N SER A 7 -10.97 25.29 21.23
CA SER A 7 -10.34 25.12 19.92
C SER A 7 -10.39 23.63 19.56
N ARG A 8 -11.48 23.21 18.93
CA ARG A 8 -11.53 21.90 18.27
C ARG A 8 -10.60 21.95 17.07
N ARG A 9 -9.34 21.57 17.25
CA ARG A 9 -8.46 21.20 16.13
C ARG A 9 -9.13 20.01 15.44
N ALA A 10 -9.58 20.21 14.21
CA ALA A 10 -10.07 19.13 13.37
C ALA A 10 -8.96 18.08 13.26
N ARG A 11 -9.21 16.89 13.80
CA ARG A 11 -8.39 15.71 13.50
C ARG A 11 -8.78 15.30 12.08
N THR A 12 -7.80 15.22 11.19
CA THR A 12 -7.93 14.98 9.75
C THR A 12 -9.02 13.94 9.45
N SER A 13 -10.10 14.41 8.82
CA SER A 13 -11.20 13.58 8.31
C SER A 13 -10.86 13.25 6.86
N THR A 14 -10.44 12.02 6.59
CA THR A 14 -10.30 11.53 5.21
C THR A 14 -11.70 11.34 4.64
N PHE A 15 -12.02 12.06 3.56
CA PHE A 15 -13.27 11.92 2.81
C PHE A 15 -13.14 10.78 1.81
N TRP A 16 -13.93 9.71 1.99
CA TRP A 16 -14.02 8.60 1.04
C TRP A 16 -15.39 8.63 0.34
N PRO A 17 -15.47 8.50 -0.99
CA PRO A 17 -16.75 8.37 -1.68
C PRO A 17 -17.45 7.04 -1.34
N SER A 18 -18.78 7.07 -1.34
CA SER A 18 -19.69 6.09 -0.71
C SER A 18 -19.75 4.68 -1.32
N THR A 19 -18.91 4.36 -2.32
CA THR A 19 -18.89 3.04 -2.94
C THR A 19 -17.45 2.72 -3.34
N ILE A 20 -16.75 1.91 -2.54
CA ILE A 20 -15.43 1.40 -2.92
C ILE A 20 -15.61 -0.09 -3.21
N THR A 21 -15.88 -0.39 -4.48
CA THR A 21 -15.56 -1.72 -4.99
C THR A 21 -14.03 -1.87 -4.94
N PRO A 22 -13.50 -2.95 -4.35
CA PRO A 22 -12.06 -3.18 -4.35
C PRO A 22 -11.55 -3.18 -5.79
N SER A 23 -10.56 -2.32 -6.07
CA SER A 23 -9.97 -2.16 -7.39
C SER A 23 -8.60 -2.85 -7.41
N PRO A 24 -8.48 -4.06 -7.99
CA PRO A 24 -7.26 -4.85 -7.90
C PRO A 24 -6.11 -4.18 -8.66
N LEU A 25 -4.94 -4.12 -8.03
CA LEU A 25 -3.71 -3.57 -8.60
C LEU A 25 -2.71 -4.65 -9.03
N ALA A 26 -2.74 -5.81 -8.37
CA ALA A 26 -1.88 -6.95 -8.63
C ALA A 26 -2.52 -8.22 -8.04
N SER A 27 -2.13 -9.41 -8.53
CA SER A 27 -2.61 -10.70 -8.03
C SER A 27 -1.56 -11.79 -8.17
N THR A 28 -1.52 -12.71 -7.22
CA THR A 28 -0.63 -13.89 -7.26
C THR A 28 -1.03 -14.82 -8.41
N ALA A 29 -2.34 -14.95 -8.67
CA ALA A 29 -2.87 -15.79 -9.76
C ALA A 29 -2.48 -15.24 -11.15
N ALA A 30 -2.36 -13.92 -11.28
CA ALA A 30 -1.88 -13.27 -12.50
C ALA A 30 -0.34 -13.16 -12.56
N GLY A 31 0.38 -13.61 -11.53
CA GLY A 31 1.84 -13.50 -11.44
C GLY A 31 2.37 -12.07 -11.25
N THR A 32 1.48 -11.09 -11.04
CA THR A 32 1.84 -9.67 -10.84
C THR A 32 2.04 -9.30 -9.37
N LEU A 33 1.76 -10.21 -8.44
CA LEU A 33 2.04 -10.07 -7.01
C LEU A 33 2.91 -11.23 -6.53
N ARG A 34 3.98 -10.91 -5.82
CA ARG A 34 4.86 -11.87 -5.15
C ARG A 34 4.93 -11.55 -3.66
N LEU A 35 4.81 -12.60 -2.86
CA LEU A 35 4.92 -12.55 -1.41
C LEU A 35 6.12 -13.39 -0.99
N ARG A 36 6.98 -12.83 -0.14
CA ARG A 36 8.15 -13.54 0.39
C ARG A 36 8.21 -13.36 1.90
N SER A 37 8.06 -14.46 2.63
CA SER A 37 8.26 -14.46 4.08
C SER A 37 9.75 -14.54 4.39
N THR A 38 10.18 -13.73 5.34
CA THR A 38 11.51 -13.76 5.95
C THR A 38 11.36 -13.86 7.46
N ASP A 39 12.46 -14.07 8.19
CA ASP A 39 12.44 -14.14 9.65
C ASP A 39 12.03 -12.80 10.30
N LEU A 40 12.13 -11.69 9.57
CA LEU A 40 11.87 -10.34 10.08
C LEU A 40 10.57 -9.73 9.55
N ALA A 41 10.18 -10.06 8.33
CA ALA A 41 9.06 -9.42 7.64
C ALA A 41 8.47 -10.27 6.51
N VAL A 42 7.25 -9.92 6.13
CA VAL A 42 6.67 -10.33 4.84
C VAL A 42 6.96 -9.24 3.82
N GLU A 43 7.73 -9.57 2.79
CA GLU A 43 7.96 -8.69 1.66
C GLU A 43 6.86 -8.86 0.62
N ILE A 44 6.43 -7.74 0.06
CA ILE A 44 5.36 -7.64 -0.92
C ILE A 44 5.92 -6.91 -2.13
N GLU A 45 5.95 -7.60 -3.27
CA GLU A 45 6.38 -7.04 -4.54
C GLU A 45 5.22 -7.12 -5.53
N ALA A 46 4.80 -5.96 -6.05
CA ALA A 46 3.68 -5.85 -6.97
C ALA A 46 4.11 -5.14 -8.26
N THR A 47 3.85 -5.77 -9.40
CA THR A 47 3.92 -5.13 -10.71
C THR A 47 2.55 -4.55 -11.04
N VAL A 48 2.45 -3.22 -11.03
CA VAL A 48 1.20 -2.50 -11.31
C VAL A 48 1.20 -2.01 -12.74
N ASP A 49 0.27 -2.52 -13.55
CA ASP A 49 -0.01 -1.99 -14.88
C ASP A 49 -0.90 -0.74 -14.78
N ALA A 50 -0.42 0.36 -15.35
CA ALA A 50 -1.11 1.66 -15.37
C ALA A 50 -2.09 1.81 -16.54
N SER A 51 -2.46 0.72 -17.22
CA SER A 51 -3.47 0.71 -18.28
C SER A 51 -4.87 1.11 -17.79
N THR A 52 -5.17 0.88 -16.52
CA THR A 52 -6.48 1.20 -15.91
C THR A 52 -6.48 2.55 -15.20
N THR A 53 -7.66 3.17 -15.05
CA THR A 53 -7.81 4.46 -14.37
C THR A 53 -7.43 4.35 -12.89
N TRP A 54 -7.96 3.36 -12.18
CA TRP A 54 -7.69 3.17 -10.75
C TRP A 54 -6.21 2.92 -10.44
N ALA A 55 -5.46 2.24 -11.32
CA ALA A 55 -4.02 2.05 -11.14
C ALA A 55 -3.26 3.36 -11.29
N ARG A 56 -3.63 4.20 -12.29
CA ARG A 56 -3.06 5.54 -12.44
C ARG A 56 -3.37 6.43 -11.25
N ASP A 57 -4.61 6.42 -10.79
CA ASP A 57 -5.08 7.22 -9.65
C ASP A 57 -4.38 6.78 -8.36
N PHE A 58 -4.24 5.47 -8.15
CA PHE A 58 -3.46 4.90 -7.05
C PHE A 58 -2.02 5.40 -7.07
N LEU A 59 -1.33 5.30 -8.21
CA LEU A 59 0.06 5.75 -8.33
C LEU A 59 0.19 7.27 -8.12
N ALA A 60 -0.77 8.07 -8.60
CA ALA A 60 -0.81 9.50 -8.36
C ALA A 60 -1.01 9.83 -6.87
N ALA A 61 -1.99 9.18 -6.22
CA ALA A 61 -2.28 9.36 -4.80
C ALA A 61 -1.12 8.91 -3.89
N HIS A 62 -0.42 7.83 -4.26
CA HIS A 62 0.78 7.38 -3.55
C HIS A 62 1.93 8.39 -3.70
N ARG A 63 2.22 8.87 -4.92
CA ARG A 63 3.25 9.91 -5.14
C ARG A 63 2.94 11.21 -4.40
N ALA A 64 1.68 11.58 -4.28
CA ALA A 64 1.24 12.75 -3.51
C ALA A 64 1.28 12.55 -1.98
N GLY A 65 1.66 11.36 -1.50
CA GLY A 65 1.72 11.04 -0.07
C GLY A 65 0.34 10.89 0.58
N LEU A 66 -0.73 10.72 -0.21
CA LEU A 66 -2.07 10.44 0.32
C LEU A 66 -2.18 8.99 0.79
N ILE A 67 -1.61 8.07 0.02
CA ILE A 67 -1.48 6.66 0.36
C ILE A 67 -0.10 6.43 0.97
N ARG A 68 -0.07 6.05 2.25
CA ARG A 68 1.14 6.07 3.09
C ARG A 68 1.51 4.73 3.69
N GLY A 69 0.68 3.72 3.53
CA GLY A 69 0.98 2.40 4.07
C GLY A 69 0.05 1.31 3.57
N LEU A 70 0.28 0.12 4.10
CA LEU A 70 -0.47 -1.08 3.78
C LEU A 70 -1.22 -1.58 5.01
N SER A 71 -2.36 -2.23 4.75
CA SER A 71 -3.13 -2.96 5.72
C SER A 71 -3.25 -4.41 5.25
N PRO A 72 -2.57 -5.36 5.93
CA PRO A 72 -2.74 -6.77 5.62
C PRO A 72 -4.07 -7.28 6.17
N GLY A 73 -4.87 -7.92 5.32
CA GLY A 73 -5.98 -8.75 5.74
C GLY A 73 -5.49 -10.19 5.91
N PHE A 74 -5.53 -10.70 7.14
CA PHE A 74 -5.11 -12.06 7.45
C PHE A 74 -6.08 -12.75 8.42
N ARG A 75 -6.11 -14.08 8.35
CA ARG A 75 -6.78 -14.91 9.35
C ARG A 75 -5.75 -15.56 10.25
N VAL A 76 -6.09 -15.70 11.52
CA VAL A 76 -5.28 -16.42 12.48
C VAL A 76 -5.83 -17.84 12.57
N PRO A 77 -5.05 -18.89 12.23
CA PRO A 77 -5.49 -20.27 12.41
C PRO A 77 -5.64 -20.61 13.90
N GLN A 78 -6.35 -21.69 14.22
CA GLN A 78 -6.47 -22.16 15.60
C GLN A 78 -5.07 -22.40 16.21
N GLY A 79 -4.83 -21.84 17.40
CA GLY A 79 -3.52 -21.89 18.07
C GLY A 79 -2.47 -20.94 17.48
N GLY A 80 -2.83 -20.12 16.48
CA GLY A 80 -1.97 -19.12 15.85
C GLY A 80 -1.87 -17.80 16.60
N ASP A 81 -2.43 -17.71 17.80
CA ASP A 81 -2.29 -16.57 18.69
C ASP A 81 -2.27 -16.98 20.17
N LYS A 82 -1.77 -16.04 20.99
CA LYS A 82 -1.78 -16.12 22.44
C LYS A 82 -2.29 -14.80 22.99
N VAL A 83 -3.15 -14.86 24.00
CA VAL A 83 -3.63 -13.68 24.72
C VAL A 83 -3.09 -13.74 26.14
N GLU A 84 -2.38 -12.69 26.53
CA GLU A 84 -1.79 -12.53 27.85
C GLU A 84 -2.39 -11.31 28.54
N ARG A 85 -2.64 -11.40 29.84
CA ARG A 85 -3.00 -10.22 30.64
C ARG A 85 -1.72 -9.52 31.11
N ARG A 86 -1.59 -8.23 30.81
CA ARG A 86 -0.52 -7.37 31.30
C ARG A 86 -1.11 -6.24 32.14
N GLY A 87 -1.27 -6.50 33.43
CA GLY A 87 -1.98 -5.61 34.35
C GLY A 87 -3.46 -5.48 33.98
N ALA A 88 -3.91 -4.26 33.69
CA ALA A 88 -5.28 -3.99 33.24
C ALA A 88 -5.49 -4.36 31.76
N ASP A 89 -4.41 -4.43 30.96
CA ASP A 89 -4.48 -4.61 29.52
C ASP A 89 -4.42 -6.08 29.10
N LEU A 90 -4.94 -6.36 27.90
CA LEU A 90 -4.79 -7.64 27.22
C LEU A 90 -3.85 -7.45 26.03
N LEU A 91 -2.77 -8.23 26.01
CA LEU A 91 -1.85 -8.32 24.88
C LEU A 91 -2.18 -9.57 24.07
N ARG A 92 -2.55 -9.39 22.81
CA ARG A 92 -2.70 -10.49 21.85
C ARG A 92 -1.47 -10.55 20.96
N THR A 93 -0.76 -11.68 21.02
CA THR A 93 0.39 -11.98 20.17
C THR A 93 -0.04 -12.97 19.09
N VAL A 94 0.03 -12.56 17.83
CA VAL A 94 -0.23 -13.43 16.68
C VAL A 94 1.08 -14.12 16.31
N THR A 95 1.11 -15.45 16.39
CA THR A 95 2.28 -16.30 16.08
C THR A 95 2.17 -16.96 14.71
N ALA A 96 0.97 -17.06 14.14
CA ALA A 96 0.74 -17.53 12.78
C ALA A 96 -0.39 -16.74 12.12
N ALA A 97 -0.21 -16.41 10.84
CA ALA A 97 -1.20 -15.66 10.07
C ALA A 97 -1.26 -16.18 8.63
N GLN A 98 -2.48 -16.32 8.11
CA GLN A 98 -2.76 -16.63 6.72
C GLN A 98 -3.19 -15.34 6.02
N LEU A 99 -2.26 -14.74 5.26
CA LEU A 99 -2.49 -13.52 4.51
C LEU A 99 -3.40 -13.81 3.29
N PHE A 100 -4.46 -13.03 3.12
CA PHE A 100 -5.39 -13.19 1.98
C PHE A 100 -5.48 -11.94 1.11
N GLU A 101 -5.30 -10.74 1.69
CA GLU A 101 -5.28 -9.50 0.93
C GLU A 101 -4.33 -8.47 1.55
N VAL A 102 -3.95 -7.48 0.76
CA VAL A 102 -3.19 -6.32 1.21
C VAL A 102 -3.80 -5.09 0.57
N SER A 103 -4.25 -4.16 1.41
CA SER A 103 -4.94 -2.94 0.98
C SER A 103 -4.06 -1.73 1.21
N ALA A 104 -4.07 -0.78 0.28
CA ALA A 104 -3.36 0.47 0.44
C ALA A 104 -4.20 1.47 1.26
N VAL A 105 -3.58 2.11 2.24
CA VAL A 105 -4.26 2.93 3.24
C VAL A 105 -3.56 4.28 3.46
N THR A 106 -4.34 5.27 3.89
CA THR A 106 -3.84 6.60 4.25
C THR A 106 -3.29 6.65 5.68
N VAL A 107 -3.71 5.71 6.53
CA VAL A 107 -3.26 5.52 7.92
C VAL A 107 -2.85 4.05 8.08
N PRO A 108 -1.54 3.74 8.16
CA PRO A 108 -1.10 2.36 8.35
C PRO A 108 -1.48 1.85 9.74
N ALA A 109 -1.89 0.58 9.82
CA ALA A 109 -2.06 -0.13 11.10
C ALA A 109 -0.71 -0.39 11.79
N TYR A 110 0.37 -0.47 11.01
CA TYR A 110 1.73 -0.72 11.48
C TYR A 110 2.66 0.38 10.95
N PRO A 111 3.12 1.34 11.78
CA PRO A 111 3.97 2.44 11.32
C PRO A 111 5.28 1.98 10.66
N ALA A 112 5.76 0.78 11.00
CA ALA A 112 6.95 0.16 10.43
C ALA A 112 6.71 -0.52 9.06
N ALA A 113 5.45 -0.68 8.62
CA ALA A 113 5.12 -1.20 7.30
C ALA A 113 5.30 -0.10 6.26
N GLN A 114 6.56 0.11 5.84
CA GLN A 114 6.94 1.13 4.87
C GLN A 114 6.70 0.62 3.44
N ILE A 115 5.92 1.36 2.65
CA ILE A 115 5.84 1.14 1.19
C ILE A 115 7.03 1.84 0.56
N GLU A 116 7.93 1.08 -0.06
CA GLU A 116 8.96 1.65 -0.93
C GLU A 116 8.69 1.27 -2.38
N ALA A 117 8.44 2.26 -3.24
CA ALA A 117 8.36 2.07 -4.68
C ALA A 117 9.78 1.93 -5.29
N ARG A 118 10.50 0.87 -4.91
CA ARG A 118 11.85 0.62 -5.43
C ARG A 118 11.73 -0.06 -6.79
N GLY A 119 11.86 0.71 -7.87
CA GLY A 119 11.99 0.15 -9.23
C GLY A 119 11.10 0.77 -10.30
N TRP A 120 10.47 1.93 -10.06
CA TRP A 120 9.70 2.59 -11.11
C TRP A 120 10.62 3.12 -12.23
N GLN A 121 10.73 2.37 -13.32
CA GLN A 121 11.07 2.93 -14.62
C GLN A 121 9.76 3.19 -15.35
N PRO A 122 9.39 4.45 -15.64
CA PRO A 122 8.27 4.70 -16.52
C PRO A 122 8.56 4.00 -17.86
N VAL A 123 7.63 3.19 -18.35
CA VAL A 123 7.73 2.57 -19.69
C VAL A 123 7.96 3.65 -20.77
N ALA A 124 7.51 4.88 -20.52
CA ALA A 124 7.82 6.06 -21.34
C ALA A 124 9.33 6.38 -21.43
N ALA A 125 10.11 6.15 -20.37
CA ALA A 125 11.56 6.37 -20.36
C ALA A 125 12.34 5.26 -21.11
N LEU A 126 11.82 4.02 -21.11
CA LEU A 126 12.37 2.93 -21.92
C LEU A 126 12.03 3.13 -23.41
N ALA A 127 10.78 3.55 -23.71
CA ALA A 127 10.33 3.89 -25.04
C ALA A 127 11.12 5.08 -25.63
N GLN A 128 11.37 6.15 -24.85
CA GLN A 128 12.22 7.25 -25.29
C GLN A 128 13.65 6.79 -25.58
N ARG A 129 14.26 5.93 -24.75
CA ARG A 129 15.61 5.39 -25.02
C ARG A 129 15.68 4.59 -26.32
N LEU A 130 14.69 3.75 -26.60
CA LEU A 130 14.63 3.00 -27.86
C LEU A 130 14.32 3.90 -29.07
N VAL A 131 13.58 5.00 -28.86
CA VAL A 131 13.27 5.99 -29.90
C VAL A 131 14.45 6.90 -30.22
N THR A 132 15.27 7.26 -29.23
CA THR A 132 16.40 8.19 -29.41
C THR A 132 17.54 7.55 -30.22
N HIS A 133 17.63 6.21 -30.29
CA HIS A 133 18.72 5.52 -30.97
C HIS A 133 18.49 5.21 -32.46
N HIS A 134 17.31 5.47 -33.03
CA HIS A 134 17.01 5.09 -34.42
C HIS A 134 16.77 6.25 -35.41
N SER A 135 17.03 7.50 -35.03
CA SER A 135 16.69 8.64 -35.89
C SER A 135 17.71 9.79 -35.88
N ASN A 136 19.01 9.46 -35.91
CA ASN A 136 20.09 10.41 -36.27
C ASN A 136 20.78 10.02 -37.59
N ARG A 137 20.01 9.94 -38.67
CA ARG A 137 20.40 10.34 -40.04
C ARG A 137 19.11 10.96 -40.55
N TRP A 138 19.04 12.24 -40.89
CA TRP A 138 19.54 12.83 -42.12
C TRP A 138 19.91 14.31 -41.88
N ARG A 139 20.96 14.79 -42.55
CA ARG A 139 21.14 16.22 -42.84
C ARG A 139 21.38 16.36 -44.35
N LEU A 140 20.58 17.27 -44.93
CA LEU A 140 20.65 18.03 -46.19
C LEU A 140 21.37 17.38 -47.38
#